data_AF-A0AAD2VD82-F1
#
_entry.id   AF-A0AAD2VD82-F1
#
_cell.length_a   1.000
_cell.length_b   1.000
_cell.length_c   1.000
_cell.angle_alpha   90.00
_cell.angle_beta   90.00
_cell.angle_gamma   90.00
#
_symmetry.space_group_name_H-M   'P 1'
#
loop_
_entity.id
_entity.type
_entity.pdbx_description
1 polymer ?
#
loop_
_entity_poly.entity_id
_entity_poly.type
_entity_poly.pdbx_seq_one_letter_code
_entity_poly.pdbx_strand_id
1 'polypeptide(L)'
;MSTENKNKTRRVRVGFFTGNGSKKDGTSAAKLAFEQMTTADTETFPITYTTDTPNRGLKLVILQKDTTLQCYFGYVSWRRECLLPFIEDATGSERTIPLNDKDSVVERTYFIYYYETDLLAMTLNHIGPKVNDLAFILYNKTDLKSVTFEAIWKQESMKELLEDGNILRSFDLIVAAPRNFNKANYKIKNPLANEIIDMVVGMGGSHLRLNMRGRIRPKKQGFNYLKTSVTDAIKELLELFPKGSGGLKIKKIDVTEPSNRTPKSLLDQVLVSTKTIIVKSGYPSDSDIRTAMISAKIDNANYLAQYELASRD
;
A
#
# COMPACT_ATOMS: atom_id res chain seq x y z
N MET A 1 -22.92 32.69 25.76
CA MET A 1 -23.19 31.33 25.25
C MET A 1 -21.87 30.76 24.76
N SER A 2 -21.36 29.72 25.41
CA SER A 2 -20.14 29.02 24.99
C SER A 2 -20.42 28.28 23.69
N THR A 3 -19.85 28.75 22.59
CA THR A 3 -19.75 27.95 21.36
C THR A 3 -18.90 26.72 21.67
N GLU A 4 -19.55 25.60 21.94
CA GLU A 4 -18.88 24.30 21.92
C GLU A 4 -18.27 24.13 20.54
N ASN A 5 -16.94 24.29 20.46
CA ASN A 5 -16.17 23.89 19.29
C ASN A 5 -16.36 22.38 19.14
N LYS A 6 -17.32 21.96 18.32
CA LYS A 6 -17.43 20.56 17.89
C LYS A 6 -16.14 20.21 17.18
N ASN A 7 -15.28 19.47 17.89
CA ASN A 7 -14.02 18.97 17.37
C ASN A 7 -14.30 18.20 16.07
N LYS A 8 -13.84 18.73 14.94
CA LYS A 8 -13.94 18.03 13.66
C LYS A 8 -13.05 16.81 13.72
N THR A 9 -13.55 15.67 13.25
CA THR A 9 -12.79 14.43 13.22
C THR A 9 -12.46 14.02 11.78
N ARG A 10 -11.35 13.31 11.60
CA ARG A 10 -10.93 12.71 10.33
C ARG A 10 -10.54 11.26 10.54
N ARG A 11 -10.75 10.45 9.52
CA ARG A 11 -10.33 9.03 9.50
C ARG A 11 -8.96 8.93 8.86
N VAL A 12 -8.02 8.34 9.59
CA VAL A 12 -6.69 7.97 9.10
C VAL A 12 -6.68 6.47 8.86
N ARG A 13 -6.28 6.07 7.66
CA ARG A 13 -6.05 4.68 7.29
C ARG A 13 -4.55 4.39 7.44
N VAL A 14 -4.19 3.33 8.15
CA VAL A 14 -2.81 2.91 8.38
C VAL A 14 -2.62 1.54 7.75
N GLY A 15 -1.74 1.43 6.76
CA GLY A 15 -1.33 0.18 6.14
C GLY A 15 -0.02 -0.34 6.73
N PHE A 16 0.15 -1.67 6.73
CA PHE A 16 1.35 -2.33 7.24
C PHE A 16 2.15 -3.01 6.12
N PHE A 17 3.47 -2.95 6.23
CA PHE A 17 4.42 -3.45 5.26
C PHE A 17 5.64 -4.07 5.97
N THR A 18 6.30 -5.05 5.38
CA THR A 18 7.59 -5.60 5.83
C THR A 18 8.70 -5.12 4.92
N GLY A 19 9.87 -4.83 5.48
CA GLY A 19 11.06 -4.59 4.68
C GLY A 19 11.59 -5.87 4.02
N ASN A 20 12.74 -5.76 3.38
CA ASN A 20 13.41 -6.87 2.70
C ASN A 20 14.35 -7.68 3.61
N GLY A 21 14.25 -7.51 4.93
CA GLY A 21 15.05 -8.26 5.90
C GLY A 21 14.77 -9.77 5.83
N SER A 22 15.85 -10.55 5.69
CA SER A 22 15.79 -12.01 5.67
C SER A 22 15.90 -12.58 7.09
N LYS A 23 15.09 -13.60 7.42
CA LYS A 23 15.21 -14.36 8.67
C LYS A 23 16.57 -15.08 8.81
N LYS A 24 17.31 -15.29 7.71
CA LYS A 24 18.64 -15.95 7.71
C LYS A 24 19.78 -14.96 7.93
N ASP A 25 19.72 -13.78 7.31
CA ASP A 25 20.84 -12.82 7.28
C ASP A 25 20.65 -11.66 8.28
N GLY A 26 19.44 -11.51 8.85
CA GLY A 26 19.14 -10.69 10.03
C GLY A 26 19.18 -9.18 9.84
N THR A 27 19.81 -8.65 8.79
CA THR A 27 19.93 -7.21 8.56
C THR A 27 19.01 -6.73 7.44
N SER A 28 18.06 -5.86 7.77
CA SER A 28 17.19 -5.20 6.79
C SER A 28 17.95 -4.07 6.10
N ALA A 29 17.84 -3.98 4.76
CA ALA A 29 18.41 -2.86 4.03
C ALA A 29 17.74 -1.54 4.41
N ALA A 30 16.46 -1.59 4.83
CA ALA A 30 15.76 -0.42 5.36
C ALA A 30 16.34 0.02 6.71
N LYS A 31 16.66 -0.91 7.62
CA LYS A 31 17.33 -0.61 8.90
C LYS A 31 18.66 0.09 8.65
N LEU A 32 19.51 -0.49 7.80
CA LEU A 32 20.79 0.10 7.43
C LEU A 32 20.64 1.48 6.79
N ALA A 33 19.62 1.68 5.95
CA ALA A 33 19.38 2.96 5.31
C ALA A 33 19.00 4.04 6.35
N PHE A 34 18.05 3.74 7.25
CA PHE A 34 17.65 4.65 8.30
C PHE A 34 18.79 4.93 9.28
N GLU A 35 19.59 3.92 9.63
CA GLU A 35 20.80 4.10 10.44
C GLU A 35 21.76 5.04 9.73
N GLN A 36 22.24 4.73 8.52
CA GLN A 36 23.18 5.59 7.78
C GLN A 36 22.70 7.05 7.64
N MET A 37 21.39 7.27 7.52
CA MET A 37 20.77 8.60 7.45
C MET A 37 20.56 9.28 8.80
N THR A 38 20.88 8.64 9.91
CA THR A 38 20.70 9.15 11.29
C THR A 38 21.93 8.97 12.20
N THR A 39 23.02 8.33 11.75
CA THR A 39 24.24 8.08 12.54
C THR A 39 25.29 9.21 12.50
N ALA A 40 25.01 10.38 11.92
CA ALA A 40 25.95 11.49 12.01
C ALA A 40 25.93 12.07 13.44
N ASP A 41 27.10 12.12 14.10
CA ASP A 41 27.31 12.36 15.55
C ASP A 41 26.77 13.68 16.15
N THR A 42 25.98 14.47 15.42
CA THR A 42 25.46 15.78 15.84
C THR A 42 24.03 16.09 15.37
N GLU A 43 23.24 15.09 14.97
CA GLU A 43 21.91 15.37 14.41
C GLU A 43 20.86 15.69 15.48
N THR A 44 20.31 16.91 15.38
CA THR A 44 19.06 17.30 16.05
C THR A 44 17.90 17.01 15.12
N PHE A 45 16.93 16.23 15.58
CA PHE A 45 15.68 16.04 14.83
C PHE A 45 14.90 17.36 14.75
N PRO A 46 14.21 17.66 13.64
CA PRO A 46 13.94 16.77 12.51
C PRO A 46 15.02 16.77 11.42
N ILE A 47 15.31 15.60 10.86
CA ILE A 47 16.23 15.43 9.73
C ILE A 47 15.44 15.47 8.43
N THR A 48 15.89 16.24 7.45
CA THR A 48 15.19 16.44 6.18
C THR A 48 16.06 16.04 4.99
N TYR A 49 15.49 15.23 4.11
CA TYR A 49 16.11 14.79 2.86
C TYR A 49 15.21 15.13 1.68
N THR A 50 15.76 15.83 0.69
CA THR A 50 15.09 16.13 -0.57
C THR A 50 15.76 15.41 -1.73
N THR A 51 14.96 15.08 -2.75
CA THR A 51 15.46 14.61 -4.05
C THR A 51 15.13 15.63 -5.12
N ASP A 52 16.13 16.15 -5.82
CA ASP A 52 15.97 17.13 -6.89
C ASP A 52 15.68 16.45 -8.24
N THR A 53 14.76 15.49 -8.26
CA THR A 53 14.30 14.88 -9.50
C THR A 53 13.29 15.81 -10.20
N PRO A 54 13.46 16.13 -11.50
CA PRO A 54 12.70 17.17 -12.22
C PRO A 54 11.17 17.06 -12.16
N ASN A 55 10.62 15.87 -11.89
CA ASN A 55 9.17 15.61 -11.85
C ASN A 55 8.66 15.13 -10.49
N ARG A 56 9.51 15.10 -9.46
CA ARG A 56 9.15 14.61 -8.12
C ARG A 56 9.90 15.40 -7.07
N GLY A 57 9.31 16.51 -6.62
CA GLY A 57 9.74 17.23 -5.41
C GLY A 57 9.45 16.43 -4.15
N LEU A 58 10.00 15.23 -4.06
CA LEU A 58 9.87 14.30 -2.94
C LEU A 58 10.79 14.75 -1.80
N LYS A 59 10.23 14.75 -0.59
CA LYS A 59 10.91 15.11 0.64
C LYS A 59 10.57 14.13 1.74
N LEU A 60 11.60 13.51 2.32
CA LEU A 60 11.53 12.71 3.54
C LEU A 60 11.89 13.59 4.72
N VAL A 61 11.08 13.55 5.78
CA VAL A 61 11.37 14.18 7.06
C VAL A 61 11.27 13.12 8.14
N ILE A 62 12.37 12.90 8.86
CA ILE A 62 12.41 12.05 10.05
C ILE A 62 12.26 12.98 11.25
N LEU A 63 11.15 12.87 11.97
CA LEU A 63 10.80 13.75 13.08
C LEU A 63 11.43 13.32 14.39
N GLN A 64 11.66 12.02 14.59
CA GLN A 64 12.28 11.48 15.80
C GLN A 64 12.68 10.01 15.62
N LYS A 65 13.65 9.59 16.44
CA LYS A 65 13.97 8.18 16.74
C LYS A 65 13.55 7.89 18.18
N ASP A 66 12.72 6.88 18.39
CA ASP A 66 12.30 6.40 19.71
C ASP A 66 13.03 5.09 20.01
N THR A 67 13.95 5.14 20.97
CA THR A 67 14.75 3.98 21.41
C THR A 67 13.96 3.02 22.29
N THR A 68 12.83 3.44 22.87
CA THR A 68 11.99 2.57 23.70
C THR A 68 11.08 1.72 22.82
N LEU A 69 10.45 2.35 21.82
CA LEU A 69 9.62 1.66 20.82
C LEU A 69 10.44 1.09 19.65
N GLN A 70 11.75 1.31 19.65
CA GLN A 70 12.68 0.91 18.60
C GLN A 70 12.19 1.29 17.19
N CYS A 71 11.83 2.57 17.01
CA CYS A 71 11.25 3.05 15.76
C CYS A 71 11.67 4.46 15.34
N TYR A 72 11.56 4.73 14.03
CA TYR A 72 11.64 6.07 13.45
C TYR A 72 10.23 6.55 13.09
N PHE A 73 9.91 7.80 13.42
CA PHE A 73 8.65 8.45 13.02
C PHE A 73 8.93 9.65 12.13
N GLY A 74 8.16 9.79 11.07
CA GLY A 74 8.32 10.88 10.13
C GLY A 74 7.22 10.94 9.07
N TYR A 75 7.48 11.69 8.01
CA TYR A 75 6.61 11.73 6.85
C TYR A 75 7.40 11.85 5.55
N VAL A 76 6.81 11.32 4.48
CA VAL A 76 7.19 11.62 3.10
C VAL A 76 6.18 12.61 2.55
N SER A 77 6.67 13.62 1.86
CA SER A 77 5.85 14.63 1.20
C SER A 77 6.26 14.81 -0.24
N TRP A 78 5.29 15.17 -1.08
CA TRP A 78 5.56 15.61 -2.44
C TRP A 78 4.89 16.96 -2.70
N ARG A 79 5.50 17.77 -3.56
CA ARG A 79 4.89 19.01 -4.06
C ARG A 79 3.90 18.68 -5.16
N ARG A 80 2.68 19.23 -5.09
CA ARG A 80 1.72 19.14 -6.20
C ARG A 80 2.06 20.13 -7.30
N GLU A 81 2.12 19.64 -8.53
CA GLU A 81 2.20 20.45 -9.76
C GLU A 81 0.91 20.35 -10.58
N CYS A 82 -0.24 20.17 -9.91
CA CYS A 82 -1.55 20.06 -10.55
C CYS A 82 -2.51 21.14 -10.05
N LEU A 83 -3.66 21.27 -10.72
CA LEU A 83 -4.74 22.17 -10.30
C LEU A 83 -5.05 21.97 -8.81
N LEU A 84 -4.95 23.06 -8.06
CA LEU A 84 -5.11 23.05 -6.61
C LEU A 84 -6.60 23.00 -6.24
N PRO A 85 -6.96 22.33 -5.12
CA PRO A 85 -8.33 22.35 -4.63
C PRO A 85 -8.71 23.75 -4.11
N PHE A 86 -10.00 24.09 -4.25
CA PHE A 86 -10.59 25.28 -3.66
C PHE A 86 -11.02 25.03 -2.20
N ILE A 87 -11.13 26.10 -1.42
CA ILE A 87 -11.70 26.08 -0.07
C ILE A 87 -13.18 26.42 -0.18
N GLU A 88 -14.04 25.56 0.34
CA GLU A 88 -15.47 25.81 0.48
C GLU A 88 -15.81 26.05 1.96
N ASP A 89 -16.64 27.04 2.26
CA ASP A 89 -17.20 27.23 3.61
C ASP A 89 -18.53 26.50 3.81
N ALA A 90 -19.10 26.58 5.02
CA ALA A 90 -20.37 25.91 5.34
C ALA A 90 -21.58 26.47 4.57
N THR A 91 -21.41 27.60 3.87
CA THR A 91 -22.46 28.25 3.06
C THR A 91 -22.34 27.92 1.57
N GLY A 92 -21.32 27.14 1.18
CA GLY A 92 -21.05 26.79 -0.21
C GLY A 92 -20.25 27.83 -0.99
N SER A 93 -19.66 28.82 -0.30
CA SER A 93 -18.83 29.84 -0.95
C SER A 93 -17.41 29.31 -1.16
N GLU A 94 -17.03 29.20 -2.44
CA GLU A 94 -15.71 28.74 -2.85
C GLU A 94 -14.71 29.90 -2.92
N ARG A 95 -13.47 29.65 -2.47
CA ARG A 95 -12.35 30.59 -2.58
C ARG A 95 -11.04 29.87 -2.82
N THR A 96 -10.07 30.56 -3.41
CA THR A 96 -8.73 30.04 -3.61
C THR A 96 -7.99 29.88 -2.29
N ILE A 97 -7.06 28.91 -2.23
CA ILE A 97 -6.10 28.82 -1.12
C ILE A 97 -5.17 30.04 -1.24
N PRO A 98 -5.05 30.89 -0.21
CA PRO A 98 -4.16 32.05 -0.25
C PRO A 98 -2.71 31.57 -0.20
N LEU A 99 -2.05 31.53 -1.35
CA LEU A 99 -0.65 31.13 -1.54
C LEU A 99 0.13 32.30 -2.11
N ASN A 100 1.36 32.50 -1.65
CA ASN A 100 2.31 33.40 -2.29
C ASN A 100 3.00 32.69 -3.47
N ASP A 101 3.72 33.45 -4.31
CA ASP A 101 4.44 32.92 -5.49
C ASP A 101 5.45 31.81 -5.18
N LYS A 102 5.90 31.71 -3.93
CA LYS A 102 6.85 30.70 -3.44
C LYS A 102 6.19 29.55 -2.68
N ASP A 103 4.91 29.67 -2.36
CA ASP A 103 4.19 28.66 -1.61
C ASP A 103 3.73 27.53 -2.52
N SER A 104 3.65 26.32 -1.98
CA SER A 104 3.13 25.17 -2.71
C SER A 104 2.38 24.25 -1.78
N VAL A 105 1.30 23.66 -2.29
CA VAL A 105 0.56 22.64 -1.56
C VAL A 105 1.34 21.33 -1.60
N VAL A 106 1.53 20.73 -0.44
CA VAL A 106 2.21 19.45 -0.28
C VAL A 106 1.26 18.41 0.29
N GLU A 107 1.29 17.20 -0.27
CA GLU A 107 0.63 16.05 0.34
C GLU A 107 1.62 15.32 1.21
N ARG A 108 1.19 14.92 2.41
CA ARG A 108 2.01 14.16 3.36
C ARG A 108 1.45 12.76 3.54
N THR A 109 2.38 11.82 3.64
CA THR A 109 2.16 10.45 4.05
C THR A 109 3.07 10.16 5.23
N TYR A 110 2.51 9.90 6.40
CA TYR A 110 3.25 9.63 7.62
C TYR A 110 3.68 8.17 7.69
N PHE A 111 4.83 7.91 8.31
CA PHE A 111 5.35 6.56 8.52
C PHE A 111 5.86 6.38 9.95
N ILE A 112 5.77 5.14 10.45
CA ILE A 112 6.55 4.63 11.57
C ILE A 112 7.28 3.40 11.09
N TYR A 113 8.61 3.40 11.14
CA TYR A 113 9.42 2.25 10.81
C TYR A 113 10.04 1.65 12.09
N TYR A 114 9.65 0.43 12.42
CA TYR A 114 10.15 -0.35 13.55
C TYR A 114 11.39 -1.12 13.08
N TYR A 115 12.57 -0.64 13.47
CA TYR A 115 13.81 -1.10 12.85
C TYR A 115 14.28 -2.46 13.36
N GLU A 116 13.90 -2.87 14.57
CA GLU A 116 14.21 -4.22 15.07
C GLU A 116 13.34 -5.31 14.43
N THR A 117 12.07 -5.03 14.19
CA THR A 117 11.11 -6.01 13.65
C THR A 117 10.94 -5.93 12.13
N ASP A 118 11.63 -4.99 11.48
CA ASP A 118 11.53 -4.65 10.06
C ASP A 118 10.10 -4.40 9.57
N LEU A 119 9.30 -3.78 10.44
CA LEU A 119 7.90 -3.45 10.18
C LEU A 119 7.75 -1.97 9.86
N LEU A 120 7.07 -1.67 8.76
CA LEU A 120 6.68 -0.32 8.36
C LEU A 120 5.17 -0.15 8.48
N ALA A 121 4.74 0.82 9.30
CA ALA A 121 3.37 1.33 9.32
C ALA A 121 3.32 2.65 8.56
N MET A 122 2.39 2.81 7.63
CA MET A 122 2.30 4.04 6.81
C MET A 122 0.85 4.47 6.60
N THR A 123 0.59 5.78 6.67
CA THR A 123 -0.75 6.30 6.37
C THR A 123 -1.08 6.15 4.88
N LEU A 124 -2.30 5.72 4.56
CA LEU A 124 -2.74 5.53 3.19
C LEU A 124 -3.52 6.76 2.71
N ASN A 125 -2.81 7.72 2.11
CA ASN A 125 -3.43 8.83 1.39
C ASN A 125 -3.53 8.47 -0.10
N HIS A 126 -4.69 8.67 -0.73
CA HIS A 126 -4.87 8.37 -2.15
C HIS A 126 -3.97 9.25 -3.03
N ILE A 127 -3.74 10.49 -2.61
CA ILE A 127 -3.03 11.53 -3.38
C ILE A 127 -1.64 11.81 -2.81
N GLY A 128 -1.28 11.19 -1.69
CA GLY A 128 0.06 11.33 -1.09
C GLY A 128 1.08 10.34 -1.65
N PRO A 129 2.37 10.54 -1.31
CA PRO A 129 3.45 9.61 -1.59
C PRO A 129 3.12 8.19 -1.12
N LYS A 130 3.62 7.20 -1.86
CA LYS A 130 3.41 5.77 -1.59
C LYS A 130 4.66 5.14 -0.99
N VAL A 131 4.52 3.87 -0.60
CA VAL A 131 5.61 3.12 0.04
C VAL A 131 6.86 3.01 -0.85
N ASN A 132 6.66 2.92 -2.17
CA ASN A 132 7.74 2.91 -3.15
C ASN A 132 8.49 4.25 -3.23
N ASP A 133 7.82 5.37 -2.92
CA ASP A 133 8.48 6.68 -2.89
C ASP A 133 9.39 6.80 -1.66
N LEU A 134 8.97 6.24 -0.50
CA LEU A 134 9.84 6.12 0.66
C LEU A 134 11.06 5.24 0.36
N ALA A 135 10.83 4.05 -0.20
CA ALA A 135 11.89 3.13 -0.60
C ALA A 135 12.88 3.79 -1.59
N PHE A 136 12.37 4.56 -2.56
CA PHE A 136 13.20 5.30 -3.51
C PHE A 136 14.09 6.34 -2.84
N ILE A 137 13.57 7.13 -1.89
CA ILE A 137 14.38 8.14 -1.18
C ILE A 137 15.47 7.46 -0.34
N LEU A 138 15.12 6.40 0.39
CA LEU A 138 16.08 5.64 1.19
C LEU A 138 17.20 5.08 0.31
N TYR A 139 16.84 4.46 -0.82
CA TYR A 139 17.80 3.96 -1.80
C TYR A 139 18.71 5.07 -2.35
N ASN A 140 18.12 6.15 -2.86
CA ASN A 140 18.85 7.24 -3.52
C ASN A 140 19.84 7.94 -2.56
N LYS A 141 19.54 7.98 -1.25
CA LYS A 141 20.44 8.59 -0.27
C LYS A 141 21.53 7.68 0.27
N THR A 142 21.37 6.37 0.15
CA THR A 142 22.27 5.41 0.81
C THR A 142 23.02 4.50 -0.16
N ASP A 143 22.69 4.56 -1.46
CA ASP A 143 23.20 3.68 -2.52
C ASP A 143 23.00 2.17 -2.25
N LEU A 144 22.14 1.82 -1.29
CA LEU A 144 21.81 0.44 -0.92
C LEU A 144 20.88 -0.20 -1.97
N LYS A 145 21.43 -1.05 -2.84
CA LYS A 145 20.82 -1.61 -4.06
C LYS A 145 19.40 -2.23 -3.99
N SER A 146 18.75 -2.39 -2.83
CA SER A 146 17.50 -3.16 -2.73
C SER A 146 16.49 -2.75 -1.64
N VAL A 147 16.40 -1.50 -1.21
CA VAL A 147 15.35 -1.11 -0.24
C VAL A 147 13.96 -1.32 -0.85
N THR A 148 13.18 -2.26 -0.32
CA THR A 148 11.81 -2.55 -0.74
C THR A 148 10.93 -2.82 0.48
N PHE A 149 9.65 -2.46 0.35
CA PHE A 149 8.64 -2.74 1.37
C PHE A 149 7.47 -3.47 0.74
N GLU A 150 7.19 -4.67 1.24
CA GLU A 150 6.09 -5.52 0.79
C GLU A 150 4.90 -5.36 1.72
N ALA A 151 3.70 -5.22 1.16
CA ALA A 151 2.51 -5.08 1.98
C ALA A 151 2.22 -6.37 2.76
N ILE A 152 1.88 -6.23 4.04
CA ILE A 152 1.35 -7.35 4.83
C ILE A 152 -0.12 -7.54 4.44
N TRP A 153 -0.48 -8.77 4.06
CA TRP A 153 -1.84 -9.05 3.59
C TRP A 153 -2.77 -9.45 4.74
N LYS A 154 -4.09 -9.29 4.59
CA LYS A 154 -5.10 -9.79 5.54
C LYS A 154 -5.31 -11.31 5.40
N GLN A 155 -5.23 -12.04 6.51
CA GLN A 155 -5.40 -13.50 6.54
C GLN A 155 -6.81 -13.93 6.15
N GLU A 156 -7.84 -13.15 6.45
CA GLU A 156 -9.23 -13.43 6.03
C GLU A 156 -9.35 -13.42 4.49
N SER A 157 -8.68 -12.48 3.82
CA SER A 157 -8.63 -12.40 2.35
C SER A 157 -7.80 -13.53 1.74
N MET A 158 -6.83 -14.07 2.48
CA MET A 158 -6.05 -15.24 2.05
C MET A 158 -6.79 -16.55 2.30
N LYS A 159 -7.49 -16.68 3.43
CA LYS A 159 -8.31 -17.82 3.81
C LYS A 159 -9.51 -17.97 2.88
N GLU A 160 -10.23 -16.89 2.55
CA GLU A 160 -11.30 -16.91 1.54
C GLU A 160 -10.79 -17.30 0.14
N LEU A 161 -9.51 -17.07 -0.18
CA LEU A 161 -8.91 -17.42 -1.47
C LEU A 161 -8.31 -18.84 -1.51
N LEU A 162 -7.94 -19.39 -0.35
CA LEU A 162 -7.23 -20.66 -0.19
C LEU A 162 -8.10 -21.82 0.31
N GLU A 163 -9.29 -21.56 0.87
CA GLU A 163 -10.18 -22.63 1.33
C GLU A 163 -11.02 -23.27 0.21
N ASP A 164 -10.94 -24.60 0.13
CA ASP A 164 -11.76 -25.45 -0.74
C ASP A 164 -13.24 -25.39 -0.31
N GLY A 165 -13.97 -24.40 -0.82
CA GLY A 165 -15.35 -24.17 -0.40
C GLY A 165 -16.07 -23.09 -1.20
N ASN A 166 -15.34 -22.03 -1.57
CA ASN A 166 -15.95 -20.82 -2.10
C ASN A 166 -16.40 -20.92 -3.55
N ILE A 167 -17.65 -20.54 -3.79
CA ILE A 167 -18.27 -20.54 -5.12
C ILE A 167 -18.13 -19.12 -5.68
N LEU A 168 -17.36 -18.94 -6.76
CA LEU A 168 -17.19 -17.62 -7.41
C LEU A 168 -18.29 -17.39 -8.45
N ARG A 169 -19.10 -16.34 -8.29
CA ARG A 169 -20.16 -15.98 -9.25
C ARG A 169 -19.63 -15.17 -10.42
N SER A 170 -18.78 -14.19 -10.16
CA SER A 170 -18.12 -13.39 -11.20
C SER A 170 -16.74 -12.94 -10.79
N PHE A 171 -15.94 -12.62 -11.80
CA PHE A 171 -14.55 -12.20 -11.71
C PHE A 171 -14.30 -11.05 -12.69
N ASP A 172 -13.76 -9.93 -12.21
CA ASP A 172 -13.32 -8.77 -13.03
C ASP A 172 -11.81 -8.57 -12.83
N LEU A 173 -11.03 -8.88 -13.86
CA LEU A 173 -9.58 -8.79 -13.90
C LEU A 173 -9.15 -7.65 -14.81
N ILE A 174 -8.22 -6.82 -14.35
CA ILE A 174 -7.52 -5.86 -15.20
C ILE A 174 -6.02 -6.13 -15.11
N VAL A 175 -5.41 -6.46 -16.25
CA VAL A 175 -3.97 -6.68 -16.41
C VAL A 175 -3.39 -5.60 -17.31
N ALA A 176 -2.29 -4.99 -16.91
CA ALA A 176 -1.49 -4.11 -17.76
C ALA A 176 -0.32 -4.91 -18.35
N ALA A 177 -0.15 -4.81 -19.67
CA ALA A 177 0.93 -5.46 -20.40
C ALA A 177 2.13 -4.51 -20.51
N PRO A 178 3.36 -4.93 -20.14
CA PRO A 178 4.53 -4.15 -20.48
C PRO A 178 4.77 -4.19 -22.00
N ARG A 179 5.31 -3.10 -22.56
CA ARG A 179 5.54 -2.97 -24.02
C ARG A 179 6.44 -4.07 -24.61
N ASN A 180 7.34 -4.61 -23.79
CA ASN A 180 8.30 -5.66 -24.16
C ASN A 180 8.02 -6.96 -23.38
N PHE A 181 6.75 -7.34 -23.24
CA PHE A 181 6.39 -8.57 -22.55
C PHE A 181 6.81 -9.81 -23.36
N ASN A 182 7.62 -10.71 -22.76
CA ASN A 182 7.98 -11.99 -23.36
C ASN A 182 7.45 -13.15 -22.53
N LYS A 183 6.44 -13.85 -23.06
CA LYS A 183 5.82 -15.02 -22.43
C LYS A 183 6.82 -16.15 -22.14
N ALA A 184 7.84 -16.33 -23.00
CA ALA A 184 8.79 -17.44 -22.89
C ALA A 184 9.64 -17.40 -21.60
N ASN A 185 9.69 -16.25 -20.92
CA ASN A 185 10.41 -16.08 -19.68
C ASN A 185 9.68 -16.70 -18.47
N TYR A 186 8.44 -17.16 -18.64
CA TYR A 186 7.58 -17.63 -17.54
C TYR A 186 7.11 -19.07 -17.79
N LYS A 187 7.20 -19.91 -16.76
CA LYS A 187 6.65 -21.27 -16.76
C LYS A 187 5.24 -21.26 -16.18
N ILE A 188 4.23 -21.28 -17.05
CA ILE A 188 2.81 -21.24 -16.68
C ILE A 188 2.25 -22.66 -16.76
N LYS A 189 1.63 -23.15 -15.68
CA LYS A 189 1.07 -24.50 -15.56
C LYS A 189 -0.45 -24.50 -15.69
N ASN A 190 -1.13 -23.45 -15.25
CA ASN A 190 -2.59 -23.36 -15.31
C ASN A 190 -3.05 -22.98 -16.73
N PRO A 191 -3.96 -23.77 -17.35
CA PRO A 191 -4.45 -23.49 -18.70
C PRO A 191 -5.10 -22.12 -18.85
N LEU A 192 -5.90 -21.69 -17.87
CA LEU A 192 -6.56 -20.39 -17.91
C LEU A 192 -5.57 -19.24 -17.70
N ALA A 193 -4.56 -19.40 -16.83
CA ALA A 193 -3.50 -18.40 -16.70
C ALA A 193 -2.73 -18.24 -18.03
N ASN A 194 -2.47 -19.36 -18.71
CA ASN A 194 -1.82 -19.39 -20.01
C ASN A 194 -2.66 -18.67 -21.08
N GLU A 195 -3.97 -18.94 -21.12
CA GLU A 195 -4.92 -18.24 -22.01
C GLU A 195 -4.99 -16.74 -21.72
N ILE A 196 -5.01 -16.33 -20.45
CA ILE A 196 -4.97 -14.92 -20.06
C ILE A 196 -3.71 -14.25 -20.61
N ILE A 197 -2.57 -14.90 -20.49
CA ILE A 197 -1.28 -14.38 -20.96
C ILE A 197 -1.24 -14.33 -22.48
N ASP A 198 -1.77 -15.35 -23.17
CA ASP A 198 -1.89 -15.35 -24.63
C ASP A 198 -2.81 -14.23 -25.12
N MET A 199 -3.91 -13.96 -24.41
CA MET A 199 -4.77 -12.80 -24.69
C MET A 199 -4.02 -11.49 -24.49
N VAL A 200 -3.19 -11.37 -23.44
CA VAL A 200 -2.38 -10.16 -23.23
C VAL A 200 -1.37 -9.96 -24.37
N VAL A 201 -0.68 -11.02 -24.80
CA VAL A 201 0.32 -10.98 -25.89
C VAL A 201 -0.37 -10.65 -27.23
N GLY A 202 -1.50 -11.31 -27.53
CA GLY A 202 -2.19 -11.19 -28.81
C GLY A 202 -3.00 -9.91 -28.99
N MET A 203 -3.43 -9.25 -27.91
CA MET A 203 -4.30 -8.06 -27.98
C MET A 203 -3.59 -6.82 -28.55
N GLY A 204 -2.27 -6.71 -28.45
CA GLY A 204 -1.50 -5.54 -28.93
C GLY A 204 -1.80 -4.21 -28.21
N GLY A 205 -2.65 -4.23 -27.17
CA GLY A 205 -3.07 -3.06 -26.38
C GLY A 205 -2.34 -2.94 -25.04
N SER A 206 -2.53 -1.82 -24.34
CA SER A 206 -1.86 -1.54 -23.06
C SER A 206 -2.48 -2.24 -21.85
N HIS A 207 -3.75 -2.64 -21.93
CA HIS A 207 -4.49 -3.23 -20.81
C HIS A 207 -5.50 -4.27 -21.30
N LEU A 208 -5.50 -5.46 -20.68
CA LEU A 208 -6.52 -6.47 -20.84
C LEU A 208 -7.51 -6.37 -19.68
N ARG A 209 -8.80 -6.28 -19.98
CA ARG A 209 -9.87 -6.41 -18.99
C ARG A 209 -10.68 -7.66 -19.28
N LEU A 210 -10.73 -8.59 -18.34
CA LEU A 210 -11.54 -9.80 -18.44
C LEU A 210 -12.67 -9.75 -17.42
N ASN A 211 -13.89 -9.89 -17.92
CA ASN A 211 -15.07 -10.09 -17.09
C ASN A 211 -15.61 -11.50 -17.33
N MET A 212 -15.55 -12.33 -16.30
CA MET A 212 -16.09 -13.69 -16.35
C MET A 212 -17.25 -13.80 -15.38
N ARG A 213 -18.36 -14.40 -15.83
CA ARG A 213 -19.55 -14.62 -15.00
C ARG A 213 -19.98 -16.08 -15.12
N GLY A 214 -19.93 -16.80 -14.01
CA GLY A 214 -20.43 -18.16 -13.92
C GLY A 214 -21.95 -18.16 -14.10
N ARG A 215 -22.44 -18.94 -15.07
CA ARG A 215 -23.88 -19.19 -15.22
C ARG A 215 -24.27 -20.36 -14.33
N ILE A 216 -25.32 -20.17 -13.54
CA ILE A 216 -25.92 -21.22 -12.72
C ILE A 216 -26.35 -22.36 -13.63
N ARG A 217 -25.77 -23.56 -13.45
CA ARG A 217 -26.30 -24.80 -14.04
C ARG A 217 -26.63 -25.78 -12.91
N PRO A 218 -27.87 -26.30 -12.84
CA PRO A 218 -28.19 -27.37 -11.90
C PRO A 218 -27.50 -28.67 -12.34
N LYS A 219 -26.77 -29.32 -11.43
CA LYS A 219 -26.29 -30.71 -11.56
C LYS A 219 -26.86 -31.57 -10.42
N LYS A 220 -26.81 -32.90 -10.60
CA LYS A 220 -27.27 -33.91 -9.62
C LYS A 220 -26.61 -33.82 -8.21
N GLN A 221 -25.55 -33.04 -8.04
CA GLN A 221 -24.84 -32.82 -6.75
C GLN A 221 -24.75 -31.32 -6.35
N GLY A 222 -25.56 -30.43 -6.94
CA GLY A 222 -25.61 -29.00 -6.59
C GLY A 222 -25.34 -28.03 -7.74
N PHE A 223 -25.07 -26.76 -7.41
CA PHE A 223 -24.72 -25.70 -8.36
C PHE A 223 -23.20 -25.55 -8.45
N ASN A 224 -22.63 -25.61 -9.66
CA ASN A 224 -21.20 -25.36 -9.86
C ASN A 224 -20.99 -24.02 -10.59
N TYR A 225 -20.11 -23.17 -10.05
CA TYR A 225 -19.68 -21.93 -10.70
C TYR A 225 -18.17 -22.03 -11.05
N LEU A 226 -17.48 -20.91 -11.33
CA LEU A 226 -16.13 -20.80 -11.95
C LEU A 226 -14.95 -21.48 -11.20
N LYS A 227 -15.22 -22.25 -10.14
CA LYS A 227 -14.44 -22.36 -8.89
C LYS A 227 -12.95 -22.72 -9.02
N THR A 228 -12.58 -23.88 -9.54
CA THR A 228 -11.17 -24.36 -9.39
C THR A 228 -10.22 -23.69 -10.38
N SER A 229 -10.55 -23.73 -11.68
CA SER A 229 -9.68 -23.19 -12.73
C SER A 229 -9.38 -21.70 -12.57
N VAL A 230 -10.37 -20.87 -12.19
CA VAL A 230 -10.19 -19.42 -12.03
C VAL A 230 -9.37 -19.08 -10.80
N THR A 231 -9.62 -19.72 -9.66
CA THR A 231 -8.90 -19.42 -8.42
C THR A 231 -7.43 -19.83 -8.53
N ASP A 232 -7.16 -21.00 -9.10
CA ASP A 232 -5.79 -21.49 -9.30
C ASP A 232 -5.04 -20.66 -10.36
N ALA A 233 -5.74 -20.17 -11.39
CA ALA A 233 -5.16 -19.28 -12.38
C ALA A 233 -4.78 -17.92 -11.75
N ILE A 234 -5.64 -17.35 -10.90
CA ILE A 234 -5.36 -16.10 -10.21
C ILE A 234 -4.17 -16.27 -9.26
N LYS A 235 -4.10 -17.37 -8.51
CA LYS A 235 -2.96 -17.69 -7.64
C LYS A 235 -1.66 -17.74 -8.44
N GLU A 236 -1.65 -18.51 -9.53
CA GLU A 236 -0.45 -18.62 -10.37
C GLU A 236 -0.05 -17.29 -11.01
N LEU A 237 -1.01 -16.46 -11.45
CA LEU A 237 -0.73 -15.13 -11.98
C LEU A 237 -0.17 -14.18 -10.91
N LEU A 238 -0.67 -14.23 -9.68
CA LEU A 238 -0.16 -13.42 -8.57
C LEU A 238 1.24 -13.85 -8.13
N GLU A 239 1.54 -15.15 -8.15
CA GLU A 239 2.86 -15.70 -7.84
C GLU A 239 3.90 -15.39 -8.92
N LEU A 240 3.53 -15.50 -10.20
CA LEU A 240 4.43 -15.23 -11.32
C LEU A 240 4.65 -13.73 -11.55
N PHE A 241 3.66 -12.90 -11.23
CA PHE A 241 3.68 -11.45 -11.49
C PHE A 241 3.41 -10.63 -10.23
N PRO A 242 4.30 -10.69 -9.23
CA PRO A 242 4.19 -9.85 -8.06
C PRO A 242 4.37 -8.37 -8.44
N LYS A 243 3.87 -7.46 -7.58
CA LYS A 243 3.98 -6.02 -7.80
C LYS A 243 5.46 -5.62 -7.95
N GLY A 244 5.80 -4.94 -9.05
CA GLY A 244 7.17 -4.45 -9.29
C GLY A 244 8.09 -5.41 -10.05
N SER A 245 7.63 -6.62 -10.40
CA SER A 245 8.41 -7.64 -11.15
C SER A 245 8.84 -7.25 -12.57
N GLY A 246 8.46 -6.08 -13.07
CA GLY A 246 8.68 -5.68 -14.47
C GLY A 246 7.83 -6.46 -15.50
N GLY A 247 7.09 -7.49 -15.06
CA GLY A 247 6.16 -8.29 -15.87
C GLY A 247 4.75 -7.70 -15.94
N LEU A 248 3.74 -8.56 -16.05
CA LEU A 248 2.34 -8.15 -16.08
C LEU A 248 1.95 -7.41 -14.80
N LYS A 249 1.30 -6.25 -14.93
CA LYS A 249 0.81 -5.51 -13.76
C LYS A 249 -0.67 -5.78 -13.55
N ILE A 250 -0.99 -6.59 -12.57
CA ILE A 250 -2.37 -6.83 -12.16
C ILE A 250 -2.88 -5.57 -11.44
N LYS A 251 -3.85 -4.88 -12.06
CA LYS A 251 -4.41 -3.58 -11.62
C LYS A 251 -5.70 -3.70 -10.84
N LYS A 252 -6.51 -4.72 -11.13
CA LYS A 252 -7.78 -4.98 -10.45
C LYS A 252 -8.09 -6.46 -10.46
N ILE A 253 -8.56 -6.99 -9.33
CA ILE A 253 -9.12 -8.33 -9.21
C ILE A 253 -10.32 -8.19 -8.29
N ASP A 254 -11.54 -8.14 -8.83
CA ASP A 254 -12.75 -8.15 -8.01
C ASP A 254 -13.47 -9.49 -8.15
N VAL A 255 -13.99 -9.99 -7.04
CA VAL A 255 -14.82 -11.19 -7.00
C VAL A 255 -16.18 -10.89 -6.38
N THR A 256 -17.22 -11.59 -6.86
CA THR A 256 -18.52 -11.62 -6.19
C THR A 256 -18.90 -13.05 -5.82
N GLU A 257 -19.55 -13.18 -4.67
CA GLU A 257 -20.10 -14.44 -4.19
C GLU A 257 -21.58 -14.58 -4.60
N PRO A 258 -22.13 -15.80 -4.67
CA PRO A 258 -23.54 -16.02 -4.92
C PRO A 258 -24.46 -15.33 -3.91
N SER A 259 -24.10 -15.37 -2.63
CA SER A 259 -24.84 -14.80 -1.50
C SER A 259 -24.62 -13.29 -1.34
N ASN A 260 -23.47 -12.76 -1.76
CA ASN A 260 -23.11 -11.34 -1.63
C ASN A 260 -22.72 -10.73 -2.98
N ARG A 261 -23.55 -9.81 -3.47
CA ARG A 261 -23.37 -9.14 -4.78
C ARG A 261 -22.38 -7.97 -4.75
N THR A 262 -21.90 -7.61 -3.57
CA THR A 262 -20.96 -6.49 -3.42
C THR A 262 -19.57 -6.95 -3.89
N PRO A 263 -18.96 -6.31 -4.91
CA PRO A 263 -17.63 -6.69 -5.37
C PRO A 263 -16.60 -6.54 -4.24
N LYS A 264 -15.86 -7.61 -3.96
CA LYS A 264 -14.72 -7.59 -3.05
C LYS A 264 -13.43 -7.50 -3.88
N SER A 265 -12.64 -6.46 -3.66
CA SER A 265 -11.31 -6.30 -4.28
C SER A 265 -10.31 -7.22 -3.60
N LEU A 266 -9.71 -8.10 -4.39
CA LEU A 266 -8.61 -8.97 -4.03
C LEU A 266 -7.24 -8.32 -4.25
N LEU A 267 -7.17 -7.03 -4.60
CA LEU A 267 -5.90 -6.28 -4.63
C LEU A 267 -5.73 -5.32 -3.47
N ASP A 268 -6.82 -4.96 -2.79
CA ASP A 268 -6.84 -4.16 -1.56
C ASP A 268 -6.54 -5.01 -0.32
N GLN A 269 -5.61 -5.97 -0.47
CA GLN A 269 -5.28 -6.98 0.52
C GLN A 269 -4.36 -6.46 1.63
N VAL A 270 -3.86 -5.23 1.56
CA VAL A 270 -3.02 -4.64 2.60
C VAL A 270 -3.79 -4.66 3.93
N LEU A 271 -3.16 -5.14 5.00
CA LEU A 271 -3.69 -4.99 6.34
C LEU A 271 -3.82 -3.50 6.63
N VAL A 272 -5.06 -3.02 6.70
CA VAL A 272 -5.38 -1.63 6.97
C VAL A 272 -6.18 -1.51 8.26
N SER A 273 -5.66 -0.75 9.20
CA SER A 273 -6.40 -0.28 10.37
C SER A 273 -6.90 1.14 10.13
N THR A 274 -8.10 1.47 10.61
CA THR A 274 -8.65 2.82 10.51
C THR A 274 -8.82 3.43 11.88
N LYS A 275 -8.28 4.62 12.08
CA LYS A 275 -8.37 5.37 13.34
C LYS A 275 -9.00 6.73 13.10
N THR A 276 -9.77 7.19 14.08
CA THR A 276 -10.39 8.52 14.05
C THR A 276 -9.53 9.45 14.88
N ILE A 277 -9.14 10.58 14.30
CA ILE A 277 -8.38 11.63 14.99
C ILE A 277 -9.15 12.94 14.97
N ILE A 278 -8.89 13.78 15.96
CA ILE A 278 -9.39 15.14 16.01
C ILE A 278 -8.49 16.02 15.14
N VAL A 279 -9.08 16.91 14.36
CA VAL A 279 -8.35 17.88 13.54
C VAL A 279 -8.67 19.29 13.97
N LYS A 280 -7.64 20.13 14.04
CA LYS A 280 -7.76 21.57 14.29
C LYS A 280 -7.64 22.28 12.94
N SER A 281 -8.63 23.10 12.60
CA SER A 281 -8.66 23.82 11.32
C SER A 281 -8.52 22.92 10.08
N GLY A 282 -8.97 21.67 10.18
CA GLY A 282 -8.91 20.68 9.09
C GLY A 282 -7.60 19.89 9.01
N TYR A 283 -6.56 20.25 9.78
CA TYR A 283 -5.27 19.58 9.79
C TYR A 283 -5.05 18.77 11.08
N PRO A 284 -4.54 17.55 10.98
CA PRO A 284 -4.13 16.77 12.14
C PRO A 284 -2.78 17.22 12.70
N SER A 285 -2.55 17.05 14.00
CA SER A 285 -1.21 17.23 14.58
C SER A 285 -0.35 15.98 14.35
N ASP A 286 0.97 16.17 14.24
CA ASP A 286 1.90 15.05 14.06
C ASP A 286 1.84 14.05 15.23
N SER A 287 1.62 14.56 16.46
CA SER A 287 1.45 13.75 17.67
C SER A 287 0.18 12.89 17.65
N ASP A 288 -0.94 13.45 17.18
CA ASP A 288 -2.22 12.72 17.08
C ASP A 288 -2.12 11.61 16.04
N ILE A 289 -1.47 11.87 14.89
CA ILE A 289 -1.22 10.86 13.87
C ILE A 289 -0.32 9.76 14.43
N ARG A 290 0.77 10.12 15.11
CA ARG A 290 1.67 9.14 15.71
C ARG A 290 0.93 8.23 16.68
N THR A 291 0.15 8.81 17.58
CA THR A 291 -0.66 8.06 18.55
C THR A 291 -1.64 7.12 17.85
N ALA A 292 -2.32 7.61 16.81
CA ALA A 292 -3.22 6.78 16.00
C ALA A 292 -2.50 5.62 15.32
N MET A 293 -1.31 5.85 14.77
CA MET A 293 -0.50 4.80 14.12
C MET A 293 0.02 3.76 15.10
N ILE A 294 0.48 4.18 16.29
CA ILE A 294 0.88 3.26 17.36
C ILE A 294 -0.32 2.42 17.80
N SER A 295 -1.47 3.06 18.05
CA SER A 295 -2.70 2.36 18.39
C SER A 295 -3.14 1.39 17.28
N ALA A 296 -2.93 1.73 16.00
CA ALA A 296 -3.21 0.83 14.89
C ALA A 296 -2.33 -0.44 14.94
N LYS A 297 -1.04 -0.31 15.29
CA LYS A 297 -0.16 -1.48 15.50
C LYS A 297 -0.64 -2.33 16.67
N ILE A 298 -0.97 -1.72 17.80
CA ILE A 298 -1.42 -2.42 19.01
C ILE A 298 -2.67 -3.26 18.72
N ASP A 299 -3.67 -2.70 18.04
CA ASP A 299 -4.89 -3.42 17.65
C ASP A 299 -4.60 -4.65 16.77
N ASN A 300 -3.49 -4.63 16.02
CA ASN A 300 -3.10 -5.69 15.08
C ASN A 300 -1.88 -6.48 15.58
N ALA A 301 -1.47 -6.34 16.86
CA ALA A 301 -0.21 -6.88 17.36
C ALA A 301 -0.10 -8.39 17.19
N ASN A 302 -1.14 -9.14 17.56
CA ASN A 302 -1.19 -10.60 17.42
C ASN A 302 -1.01 -11.05 15.96
N TYR A 303 -1.49 -10.23 15.03
CA TYR A 303 -1.39 -10.51 13.60
C TYR A 303 0.01 -10.18 13.07
N LEU A 304 0.53 -9.02 13.43
CA LEU A 304 1.83 -8.53 12.99
C LEU A 304 2.99 -9.38 13.51
N ALA A 305 2.85 -10.00 14.68
CA ALA A 305 3.85 -10.91 15.26
C ALA A 305 4.27 -12.05 14.31
N GLN A 306 3.44 -12.44 13.35
CA GLN A 306 3.76 -13.48 12.36
C GLN A 306 4.72 -12.99 11.26
N TYR A 307 4.79 -11.68 11.05
CA TYR A 307 5.53 -11.01 9.97
C TYR A 307 6.76 -10.25 10.48
N GLU A 308 6.81 -9.96 11.78
CA GLU A 308 7.96 -9.34 12.42
C GLU A 308 9.18 -10.29 12.41
N LEU A 309 10.38 -9.73 12.21
CA LEU A 309 11.61 -10.47 12.45
C LEU A 309 11.71 -10.80 13.95
N ALA A 310 12.20 -12.01 14.26
CA ALA A 310 12.44 -12.39 15.65
C ALA A 310 13.53 -11.46 16.22
N SER A 311 13.19 -10.77 17.31
CA SER A 311 14.17 -10.13 18.19
C SER A 311 15.27 -11.14 18.50
N ARG A 312 16.52 -10.85 18.10
CA ARG A 312 17.64 -11.61 18.64
C ARG A 312 17.82 -11.11 20.08
N ASP A 313 17.44 -11.94 21.04
CA ASP A 313 17.77 -11.75 22.46
C ASP A 313 19.29 -11.67 22.67
#